data_AF-A0AAV3Z935-F1
#
_entry.id   AF-A0AAV3Z935-F1
#
_cell.length_a   1.000
_cell.length_b   1.000
_cell.length_c   1.000
_cell.angle_alpha   90.00
_cell.angle_beta   90.00
_cell.angle_gamma   90.00
#
_symmetry.space_group_name_H-M   'P 1'
#
loop_
_entity.id
_entity.type
_entity.pdbx_description
1 polymer ?
#
loop_
_entity_poly.entity_id
_entity_poly.type
_entity_poly.pdbx_seq_one_letter_code
_entity_poly.pdbx_strand_id
1 'polypeptide(L)'
;MIILRISLSKCIFYVSNYLNKRVSSVTQSTKLSHLILSLLSPFPLQGSEALEKASVGLQAIDKCDLPGKYKLLCLQCMLIPKLLWPLLEYEISTSTVESIEAKINRFIRKWLGIRPCLTDVAMCCLKAKLRLSLKSIVEEYKCGKARLTTML
;
A
#
# COMPACT_ATOMS: atom_id res chain seq x y z
N MET A 1 -13.42 -5.49 -13.94
CA MET A 1 -12.60 -4.31 -13.55
C MET A 1 -13.31 -3.23 -12.72
N ILE A 2 -14.62 -2.98 -12.88
CA ILE A 2 -15.34 -1.91 -12.14
C ILE A 2 -15.40 -2.14 -10.61
N ILE A 3 -15.41 -3.41 -10.18
CA ILE A 3 -15.55 -3.82 -8.77
C ILE A 3 -14.37 -3.34 -7.90
N LEU A 4 -13.13 -3.43 -8.40
CA LEU A 4 -11.96 -2.97 -7.66
C LEU A 4 -11.95 -1.45 -7.52
N ARG A 5 -12.42 -0.71 -8.52
CA ARG A 5 -12.53 0.76 -8.47
C ARG A 5 -13.58 1.23 -7.44
N ILE A 6 -14.72 0.53 -7.37
CA ILE A 6 -15.77 0.79 -6.35
C ILE A 6 -15.25 0.41 -4.95
N SER A 7 -14.50 -0.69 -4.84
CA SER A 7 -13.90 -1.14 -3.57
C SER A 7 -12.82 -0.17 -3.07
N LEU A 8 -11.95 0.31 -3.95
CA LEU A 8 -10.95 1.35 -3.69
C LEU A 8 -11.62 2.66 -3.24
N SER A 9 -12.65 3.12 -3.94
CA SER A 9 -13.37 4.35 -3.57
C SER A 9 -14.02 4.25 -2.18
N LYS A 10 -14.68 3.13 -1.88
CA LYS A 10 -15.23 2.87 -0.53
C LYS A 10 -14.14 2.78 0.54
N CYS A 11 -12.99 2.16 0.25
CA CYS A 11 -11.87 2.08 1.18
C CYS A 11 -11.23 3.44 1.44
N ILE A 12 -11.05 4.27 0.40
CA ILE A 12 -10.53 5.64 0.53
C ILE A 12 -11.48 6.48 1.39
N PHE A 13 -12.78 6.41 1.15
CA PHE A 13 -13.78 7.14 1.93
C PHE A 13 -13.85 6.66 3.39
N TYR A 14 -13.75 5.35 3.62
CA TYR A 14 -13.74 4.75 4.95
C TYR A 14 -12.48 5.14 5.73
N VAL A 15 -11.30 5.03 5.12
CA VAL A 15 -10.02 5.40 5.75
C VAL A 15 -9.95 6.91 6.00
N SER A 16 -10.43 7.73 5.05
CA SER A 16 -10.50 9.18 5.24
C SER A 16 -11.39 9.55 6.42
N ASN A 17 -12.59 8.96 6.54
CA ASN A 17 -13.46 9.14 7.70
C ASN A 17 -12.86 8.60 9.01
N TYR A 18 -12.16 7.46 8.95
CA TYR A 18 -11.53 6.82 10.10
C TYR A 18 -10.36 7.64 10.65
N LEU A 19 -9.53 8.19 9.76
CA LEU A 19 -8.43 9.09 10.11
C LEU A 19 -8.96 10.44 10.62
N ASN A 20 -9.99 11.01 9.97
CA ASN A 20 -10.57 12.29 10.35
C ASN A 20 -11.26 12.25 11.74
N LYS A 21 -11.81 11.09 12.14
CA LYS A 21 -12.40 10.91 13.49
C LYS A 21 -11.39 10.77 14.64
N ARG A 22 -10.14 10.38 14.37
CA ARG A 22 -9.12 10.13 15.42
C ARG A 22 -8.01 11.17 15.48
N VAL A 23 -7.77 11.90 14.39
CA VAL A 23 -6.70 12.90 14.29
C VAL A 23 -7.31 14.28 14.51
N SER A 24 -7.27 14.77 15.74
CA SER A 24 -7.81 16.09 16.13
C SER A 24 -6.96 17.28 15.69
N SER A 25 -5.80 17.06 15.06
CA SER A 25 -4.91 18.13 14.58
C SER A 25 -5.25 18.53 13.14
N VAL A 26 -5.81 19.72 12.98
CA VAL A 26 -6.24 20.35 11.71
C VAL A 26 -5.14 20.35 10.63
N THR A 27 -3.87 20.39 11.01
CA THR A 27 -2.70 20.42 10.10
C THR A 27 -2.37 19.08 9.43
N GLN A 28 -2.80 17.94 9.98
CA GLN A 28 -2.60 16.63 9.37
C GLN A 28 -3.64 16.32 8.29
N SER A 29 -4.82 16.94 8.40
CA SER A 29 -5.95 16.76 7.47
C SER A 29 -5.65 17.31 6.06
N THR A 30 -4.92 18.43 5.96
CA THR A 30 -4.53 19.06 4.69
C THR A 30 -3.40 18.31 3.98
N LYS A 31 -2.41 17.78 4.72
CA LYS A 31 -1.38 16.89 4.14
C LYS A 31 -2.00 15.58 3.65
N LEU A 32 -2.91 14.99 4.42
CA LEU A 32 -3.62 13.77 4.04
C LEU A 32 -4.50 13.98 2.81
N SER A 33 -5.22 15.11 2.70
CA SER A 33 -6.05 15.39 1.54
C SER A 33 -5.22 15.59 0.26
N HIS A 34 -4.08 16.28 0.33
CA HIS A 34 -3.13 16.37 -0.79
C HIS A 34 -2.55 15.01 -1.17
N LEU A 35 -2.24 14.16 -0.19
CA LEU A 35 -1.76 12.80 -0.43
C LEU A 35 -2.86 11.96 -1.10
N ILE A 36 -4.09 12.04 -0.63
CA ILE A 36 -5.26 11.38 -1.22
C ILE A 36 -5.49 11.86 -2.65
N LEU A 37 -5.38 13.17 -2.93
CA LEU A 37 -5.50 13.72 -4.28
C LEU A 37 -4.37 13.25 -5.21
N SER A 38 -3.12 13.22 -4.73
CA SER A 38 -1.99 12.65 -5.48
C SER A 38 -2.09 11.13 -5.68
N LEU A 39 -2.76 10.44 -4.74
CA LEU A 39 -3.09 9.03 -4.82
C LEU A 39 -4.39 8.76 -5.59
N LEU A 40 -5.17 9.78 -5.96
CA LEU A 40 -6.36 9.62 -6.80
C LEU A 40 -6.07 9.77 -8.30
N SER A 41 -4.92 10.36 -8.66
CA SER A 41 -4.55 10.54 -10.07
C SER A 41 -4.36 9.18 -10.77
N PRO A 42 -4.83 9.04 -12.03
CA PRO A 42 -4.65 7.82 -12.81
C PRO A 42 -3.15 7.55 -13.00
N PHE A 43 -2.73 6.32 -12.72
CA PHE A 43 -1.36 5.86 -12.93
C PHE A 43 -1.23 5.33 -14.37
N PRO A 44 -0.55 6.02 -15.30
CA PRO A 44 -0.01 5.36 -16.48
C PRO A 44 1.23 4.58 -16.04
N LEU A 45 1.41 3.32 -16.42
CA LEU A 45 2.63 2.58 -16.03
C LEU A 45 3.14 1.64 -17.10
N GLN A 46 4.29 2.01 -17.68
CA GLN A 46 5.31 1.06 -18.15
C GLN A 46 6.13 0.56 -16.94
N GLY A 47 6.61 -0.69 -16.99
CA GLY A 47 7.12 -1.42 -15.82
C GLY A 47 8.25 -0.74 -15.03
N SER A 48 9.12 0.05 -15.66
CA SER A 48 10.21 0.80 -15.01
C SER A 48 9.70 1.96 -14.13
N GLU A 49 8.60 2.61 -14.52
CA GLU A 49 8.02 3.74 -13.79
C GLU A 49 7.29 3.32 -12.51
N ALA A 50 6.93 2.03 -12.38
CA ALA A 50 6.15 1.52 -11.24
C ALA A 50 6.94 1.59 -9.94
N LEU A 51 8.25 1.31 -10.00
CA LEU A 51 9.17 1.39 -8.88
C LEU A 51 9.35 2.83 -8.38
N GLU A 52 9.43 3.78 -9.30
CA GLU A 52 9.59 5.20 -8.96
C GLU A 52 8.31 5.77 -8.36
N LYS A 53 7.14 5.48 -8.93
CA LYS A 53 5.87 5.95 -8.34
C LYS A 53 5.57 5.28 -7.00
N ALA A 54 5.95 4.01 -6.81
CA ALA A 54 5.91 3.36 -5.51
C ALA A 54 6.83 4.05 -4.48
N SER A 55 8.04 4.44 -4.90
CA SER A 55 8.99 5.16 -4.04
C SER A 55 8.45 6.53 -3.63
N VAL A 56 7.86 7.28 -4.56
CA VAL A 56 7.23 8.58 -4.31
C VAL A 56 6.04 8.44 -3.35
N GLY A 57 5.18 7.43 -3.57
CA GLY A 57 4.04 7.15 -2.68
C GLY A 57 4.49 6.79 -1.26
N LEU A 58 5.53 5.97 -1.11
CA LEU A 58 6.10 5.60 0.19
C LEU A 58 6.72 6.80 0.90
N GLN A 59 7.47 7.65 0.18
CA GLN A 59 8.05 8.87 0.74
C GLN A 59 6.96 9.85 1.18
N ALA A 60 5.85 9.94 0.44
CA ALA A 60 4.72 10.78 0.83
C ALA A 60 4.12 10.31 2.17
N ILE A 61 3.92 8.99 2.35
CA ILE A 61 3.42 8.41 3.61
C ILE A 61 4.44 8.62 4.74
N ASP A 62 5.73 8.52 4.46
CA ASP A 62 6.78 8.73 5.45
C ASP A 62 6.79 10.16 5.99
N LYS A 63 6.57 11.15 5.11
CA LYS A 63 6.46 12.59 5.43
C LYS A 63 5.20 12.95 6.22
N CYS A 64 4.22 12.06 6.34
CA CYS A 64 3.07 12.29 7.22
C CYS A 64 3.47 12.14 8.68
N ASP A 65 2.99 13.04 9.53
CA ASP A 65 3.20 13.01 10.99
C ASP A 65 2.22 12.04 11.68
N LEU A 66 2.03 10.86 11.10
CA LEU A 66 1.11 9.83 11.58
C LEU A 66 1.85 8.80 12.46
N PRO A 67 1.22 8.27 13.51
CA PRO A 67 1.76 7.12 14.23
C PRO A 67 1.95 5.93 13.29
N GLY A 68 3.00 5.13 13.49
CA GLY A 68 3.38 4.05 12.57
C GLY A 68 2.26 3.08 12.19
N LYS A 69 1.34 2.78 13.12
CA LYS A 69 0.16 1.94 12.88
C LYS A 69 -0.76 2.51 11.78
N TYR A 70 -0.94 3.83 11.73
CA TYR A 70 -1.80 4.47 10.73
C TYR A 70 -1.09 4.61 9.39
N LYS A 71 0.23 4.80 9.38
CA LYS A 71 1.03 4.75 8.13
C LYS A 71 0.90 3.39 7.44
N LEU A 72 0.90 2.30 8.22
CA LEU A 72 0.68 0.95 7.71
C LEU A 72 -0.73 0.76 7.16
N LEU A 73 -1.74 1.32 7.82
CA LEU A 73 -3.10 1.27 7.31
C LEU A 73 -3.22 2.00 5.96
N CYS A 74 -2.60 3.17 5.83
CA CYS A 74 -2.55 3.91 4.55
C CYS A 74 -1.83 3.10 3.47
N LEU A 75 -0.70 2.47 3.80
CA LEU A 75 0.02 1.58 2.89
C LEU A 75 -0.91 0.45 2.39
N GLN A 76 -1.53 -0.27 3.33
CA GLN A 76 -2.32 -1.46 3.05
C GLN A 76 -3.62 -1.17 2.29
N CYS A 77 -4.29 -0.07 2.61
CA CYS A 77 -5.60 0.25 2.06
C CYS A 77 -5.55 1.18 0.84
N MET A 78 -4.51 2.01 0.70
CA MET A 78 -4.41 2.98 -0.40
C MET A 78 -3.32 2.61 -1.40
N LEU A 79 -2.08 2.42 -0.93
CA LEU A 79 -0.95 2.27 -1.84
C LEU A 79 -0.93 0.88 -2.50
N ILE A 80 -1.13 -0.19 -1.73
CA ILE A 80 -1.07 -1.56 -2.26
C ILE A 80 -2.14 -1.80 -3.33
N PRO A 81 -3.44 -1.50 -3.13
CA PRO A 81 -4.45 -1.73 -4.16
C PRO A 81 -4.24 -0.85 -5.40
N LYS A 82 -3.64 0.34 -5.23
CA LYS A 82 -3.30 1.24 -6.33
C LYS A 82 -2.12 0.72 -7.17
N LEU A 83 -1.13 0.08 -6.54
CA LEU A 83 -0.01 -0.56 -7.24
C LEU A 83 -0.41 -1.90 -7.84
N LEU A 84 -1.25 -2.68 -7.16
CA LEU A 84 -1.68 -4.00 -7.60
C LEU A 84 -2.43 -3.94 -8.93
N TRP A 85 -3.26 -2.92 -9.14
CA TRP A 85 -4.03 -2.73 -10.36
C TRP A 85 -3.18 -2.70 -11.65
N PRO A 86 -2.24 -1.75 -11.83
CA PRO A 86 -1.38 -1.71 -13.00
C PRO A 86 -0.45 -2.93 -13.08
N LEU A 87 -0.04 -3.50 -11.94
CA LEU A 87 0.74 -4.75 -11.94
C LEU A 87 -0.05 -5.92 -12.54
N LEU A 88 -1.35 -5.99 -12.33
CA LEU A 88 -2.19 -7.05 -12.89
C LEU A 88 -2.50 -6.82 -14.37
N GLU A 89 -2.70 -5.57 -14.78
CA GLU A 89 -3.03 -5.19 -16.16
C GLU A 89 -1.85 -5.40 -17.12
N TYR A 90 -0.66 -4.92 -16.75
CA TYR A 90 0.55 -5.10 -17.53
C TYR A 90 1.22 -6.41 -17.10
N GLU A 91 1.64 -7.27 -18.02
CA GLU A 91 2.36 -8.52 -17.70
C GLU A 91 3.78 -8.24 -17.17
N ILE A 92 3.83 -7.63 -15.98
CA ILE A 92 5.07 -7.21 -15.32
C ILE A 92 5.72 -8.42 -14.67
N SER A 93 7.04 -8.55 -14.82
CA SER A 93 7.80 -9.67 -14.24
C SER A 93 7.76 -9.69 -12.71
N THR A 94 7.73 -10.89 -12.12
CA THR A 94 7.69 -11.10 -10.67
C THR A 94 8.87 -10.47 -9.94
N SER A 95 10.05 -10.42 -10.57
CA SER A 95 11.27 -9.80 -10.01
C SER A 95 11.10 -8.32 -9.66
N THR A 96 10.32 -7.59 -10.45
CA THR A 96 10.04 -6.17 -10.18
C THR A 96 9.07 -6.00 -9.01
N VAL A 97 8.11 -6.92 -8.86
CA VAL A 97 7.16 -6.94 -7.74
C VAL A 97 7.89 -7.22 -6.42
N GLU A 98 8.83 -8.17 -6.43
CA GLU A 98 9.70 -8.46 -5.28
C GLU A 98 10.57 -7.26 -4.89
N SER A 99 11.06 -6.51 -5.89
CA SER A 99 11.82 -5.27 -5.65
C SER A 99 10.96 -4.17 -5.01
N ILE A 100 9.69 -4.06 -5.38
CA ILE A 100 8.73 -3.15 -4.74
C ILE A 100 8.48 -3.59 -3.29
N GLU A 101 8.26 -4.89 -3.06
CA GLU A 101 8.04 -5.45 -1.73
C GLU A 101 9.22 -5.17 -0.79
N ALA A 102 10.44 -5.41 -1.24
CA ALA A 102 11.65 -5.14 -0.46
C ALA A 102 11.75 -3.67 -0.03
N LYS A 103 11.36 -2.72 -0.91
CA LYS A 103 11.29 -1.29 -0.56
C LYS A 103 10.22 -1.03 0.51
N ILE A 104 9.01 -1.56 0.33
CA ILE A 104 7.91 -1.43 1.28
C ILE A 104 8.34 -1.93 2.67
N ASN A 105 8.97 -3.10 2.74
CA ASN A 105 9.42 -3.70 4.01
C ASN A 105 10.44 -2.84 4.76
N ARG A 106 11.32 -2.12 4.05
CA ARG A 106 12.23 -1.14 4.68
C ARG A 106 11.46 0.00 5.36
N PHE A 107 10.43 0.55 4.70
CA PHE A 107 9.59 1.61 5.28
C PHE A 107 8.75 1.10 6.45
N ILE A 108 8.18 -0.11 6.35
CA ILE A 108 7.43 -0.75 7.45
C ILE A 108 8.30 -0.86 8.70
N ARG A 109 9.53 -1.36 8.55
CA ARG A 109 10.48 -1.51 9.67
C ARG A 109 10.84 -0.16 10.28
N LYS A 110 11.05 0.87 9.46
CA LYS A 110 11.30 2.25 9.89
C LYS A 110 10.11 2.79 10.70
N TRP A 111 8.87 2.58 10.25
CA TRP A 111 7.67 3.11 10.92
C TRP A 111 7.31 2.38 12.20
N LEU A 112 7.62 1.08 12.29
CA LEU A 112 7.35 0.25 13.47
C LEU A 112 8.51 0.22 14.48
N GLY A 113 9.68 0.74 14.14
CA GLY A 113 10.88 0.64 14.99
C GLY A 113 11.38 -0.79 15.16
N ILE A 114 11.15 -1.66 14.16
CA ILE A 114 11.51 -3.07 14.22
C ILE A 114 13.01 -3.25 13.93
N ARG A 115 13.67 -4.12 14.71
CA ARG A 115 15.08 -4.49 14.47
C ARG A 115 15.27 -5.15 13.09
N PRO A 116 16.39 -4.89 12.39
CA PRO A 116 16.65 -5.42 11.05
C PRO A 116 16.71 -6.95 11.01
N CYS A 117 16.97 -7.61 12.14
CA CYS A 117 17.08 -9.06 12.26
C CYS A 117 15.74 -9.82 12.17
N LEU A 118 14.59 -9.13 12.20
CA LEU A 118 13.29 -9.81 12.09
C LEU A 118 13.07 -10.31 10.66
N THR A 119 12.63 -11.56 10.49
CA THR A 119 12.32 -12.09 9.15
C THR A 119 11.09 -11.43 8.55
N ASP A 120 11.06 -11.31 7.23
CA ASP A 120 9.95 -10.69 6.51
C ASP A 120 8.64 -11.45 6.66
N VAL A 121 8.75 -12.78 6.63
CA VAL A 121 7.67 -13.72 6.90
C VAL A 121 7.03 -13.48 8.27
N ALA A 122 7.84 -13.20 9.31
CA ALA A 122 7.31 -12.93 10.65
C ALA A 122 6.51 -11.61 10.74
N MET A 123 6.72 -10.66 9.81
CA MET A 123 5.94 -9.43 9.73
C MET A 123 4.60 -9.65 9.02
N CYS A 124 4.58 -10.43 7.93
CA CYS A 124 3.36 -10.73 7.17
C CYS A 124 2.43 -11.74 7.88
N CYS A 125 2.92 -12.45 8.89
CA CYS A 125 2.13 -13.44 9.63
C CYS A 125 0.98 -12.80 10.43
N LEU A 126 -0.26 -13.09 10.03
CA LEU A 126 -1.50 -12.65 10.69
C LEU A 126 -1.62 -13.06 12.18
N LYS A 127 -0.87 -14.07 12.61
CA LYS A 127 -0.87 -14.65 13.97
C LYS A 127 0.22 -14.09 14.89
N ALA A 128 1.09 -13.21 14.41
CA ALA A 128 2.10 -12.58 15.27
C ALA A 128 1.44 -11.66 16.32
N LYS A 129 2.07 -11.48 17.49
CA LYS A 129 1.60 -10.56 18.55
C LYS A 129 1.29 -9.14 18.03
N LEU A 130 1.96 -8.73 16.93
CA LEU A 130 1.55 -7.59 16.13
C LEU A 130 0.37 -8.00 15.26
N ARG A 131 -0.87 -7.73 15.70
CA ARG A 131 -2.09 -7.82 14.87
C ARG A 131 -2.08 -6.77 13.75
N LEU A 132 -1.07 -6.78 12.90
CA LEU A 132 -0.98 -5.92 11.73
C LEU A 132 -1.39 -6.78 10.54
N SER A 133 -2.47 -6.38 9.87
CA SER A 133 -2.86 -6.97 8.58
C SER A 133 -1.88 -6.46 7.52
N LEU A 134 -0.65 -7.00 7.54
CA LEU A 134 0.34 -6.77 6.51
C LEU A 134 0.14 -7.86 5.45
N LYS A 135 -0.29 -7.47 4.26
CA LYS A 135 -0.38 -8.40 3.15
C LYS A 135 0.84 -8.22 2.27
N SER A 136 1.46 -9.34 1.90
CA SER A 136 2.54 -9.35 0.92
C SER A 136 2.00 -8.90 -0.44
N ILE A 137 2.69 -7.97 -1.08
CA ILE A 137 2.29 -7.50 -2.42
C ILE A 137 2.54 -8.58 -3.47
N VAL A 138 3.54 -9.43 -3.27
CA VAL A 138 3.81 -10.58 -4.15
C VAL A 138 2.72 -11.63 -4.03
N GLU A 139 2.24 -11.91 -2.82
CA GLU A 139 1.11 -12.81 -2.61
C GLU A 139 -0.17 -12.27 -3.26
N GLU A 140 -0.48 -10.97 -3.08
CA GLU A 140 -1.64 -10.36 -3.73
C GLU A 140 -1.52 -10.33 -5.25
N TYR A 141 -0.33 -10.11 -5.80
CA TYR A 141 -0.05 -10.18 -7.23
C TYR A 141 -0.27 -11.59 -7.80
N LYS A 142 0.31 -12.62 -7.16
CA LYS A 142 0.15 -14.02 -7.56
C LYS A 142 -1.32 -14.45 -7.47
N CYS A 143 -1.99 -14.12 -6.37
CA CYS A 143 -3.42 -14.37 -6.21
C CYS A 143 -4.26 -13.65 -7.26
N GLY A 144 -3.92 -12.40 -7.58
CA GLY A 144 -4.61 -11.60 -8.58
C GLY A 144 -4.47 -12.20 -9.98
N LYS A 145 -3.25 -12.59 -10.39
CA LYS A 145 -3.02 -13.28 -11.66
C LYS A 145 -3.76 -14.61 -11.72
N ALA A 146 -3.67 -15.44 -10.67
CA ALA A 146 -4.40 -16.70 -10.60
C ALA A 146 -5.91 -16.50 -10.74
N ARG A 147 -6.49 -15.51 -10.05
CA ARG A 147 -7.93 -15.17 -10.17
C ARG A 147 -8.31 -14.74 -11.57
N LEU A 148 -7.47 -13.96 -12.25
CA LEU A 148 -7.71 -13.57 -13.65
C LEU A 148 -7.69 -14.79 -14.56
N THR A 149 -6.75 -15.71 -14.37
CA THR A 149 -6.66 -16.96 -15.14
C THR A 149 -7.83 -17.90 -14.86
N THR A 150 -8.33 -18.00 -13.62
CA THR A 150 -9.47 -18.87 -13.27
C THR A 150 -10.83 -18.31 -13.72
N MET A 151 -10.92 -17.00 -13.99
CA MET A 151 -12.14 -16.34 -14.47
C MET A 151 -12.25 -16.29 -16.01
N LEU A 152 -11.21 -16.73 -16.71
CA LEU A 152 -11.18 -16.93 -18.16
C LEU A 152 -11.48 -18.39 -18.48
#